data_AF-A0A8T5PIQ0-F1
#
_entry.id   AF-A0A8T5PIQ0-F1
#
_cell.length_a   1.000
_cell.length_b   1.000
_cell.length_c   1.000
_cell.angle_alpha   90.00
_cell.angle_beta   90.00
_cell.angle_gamma   90.00
#
_symmetry.space_group_name_H-M   'P 1'
#
loop_
_entity.id
_entity.type
_entity.pdbx_description
1 polymer ?
#
loop_
_entity_poly.entity_id
_entity_poly.type
_entity_poly.pdbx_seq_one_letter_code
_entity_poly.pdbx_strand_id
1 'polypeptide(L)'
;MEYPNEVLTKNRKGQIEVRNLIARGSFVLYDYRDPESFKIVENGKKKIYLKDENGNIQEFYIIPTKTKDRELLLKPKRSNNKYIKVWNNKKKTSEELFF
;
A
#
# COMPACT_ATOMS: atom_id res chain seq x y z
N MET A 1 4.36 -8.33 17.23
CA MET A 1 5.43 -8.44 16.21
C MET A 1 5.90 -7.02 15.94
N GLU A 2 7.20 -6.75 16.05
CA GLU A 2 7.72 -5.42 15.79
C GLU A 2 8.00 -5.27 14.28
N TYR A 3 7.42 -4.25 13.66
CA TYR A 3 7.58 -4.01 12.22
C TYR A 3 8.74 -3.04 11.98
N PRO A 4 9.56 -3.25 10.94
CA PRO A 4 10.57 -2.27 10.56
C PRO A 4 9.96 -0.91 10.21
N ASN A 5 10.62 0.18 10.62
CA ASN A 5 10.16 1.55 10.36
C ASN A 5 9.90 1.83 8.86
N GLU A 6 10.66 1.19 7.97
CA GLU A 6 10.56 1.33 6.53
C GLU A 6 9.25 0.81 5.91
N VAL A 7 8.51 -0.06 6.61
CA VAL A 7 7.17 -0.51 6.18
C VAL A 7 6.04 0.23 6.89
N LEU A 8 6.37 1.05 7.89
CA LEU A 8 5.43 1.85 8.66
C LEU A 8 5.13 3.19 7.98
N THR A 9 3.93 3.70 8.23
CA THR A 9 3.48 5.02 7.79
C THR A 9 2.64 5.65 8.89
N LYS A 10 2.52 6.98 8.82
CA LYS A 10 1.60 7.73 9.66
C LYS A 10 0.48 8.30 8.78
N ASN A 11 -0.76 8.03 9.14
CA ASN A 11 -1.91 8.63 8.43
C ASN A 11 -2.11 10.10 8.84
N ARG A 12 -3.10 10.77 8.22
CA ARG A 12 -3.39 12.19 8.51
C ARG A 12 -3.84 12.45 9.95
N LYS A 13 -4.38 11.42 10.64
CA LYS A 13 -4.80 11.48 12.05
C LYS A 13 -3.67 11.16 13.01
N GLY A 14 -2.48 10.84 12.49
CA GLY A 14 -1.32 10.51 13.29
C GLY A 14 -1.22 9.05 13.73
N GLN A 15 -2.09 8.17 13.24
CA GLN A 15 -2.06 6.75 13.57
C GLN A 15 -0.99 6.04 12.74
N ILE A 16 -0.28 5.10 13.37
CA ILE A 16 0.74 4.28 12.71
C ILE A 16 0.05 3.11 12.00
N GLU A 17 0.49 2.84 10.79
CA GLU A 17 -0.06 1.78 9.93
C GLU A 17 1.10 1.06 9.25
N VAL A 18 0.95 -0.25 9.00
CA VAL A 18 1.87 -1.02 8.17
C VAL A 18 1.33 -1.14 6.74
N ARG A 19 2.19 -0.88 5.75
CA ARG A 19 1.89 -1.16 4.34
C ARG A 19 2.06 -2.65 4.07
N ASN A 20 0.96 -3.40 4.05
CA ASN A 20 0.99 -4.84 3.88
C ASN A 20 0.80 -5.22 2.40
N LEU A 21 1.74 -5.99 1.86
CA LEU A 21 1.72 -6.50 0.49
C LEU A 21 0.54 -7.46 0.29
N ILE A 22 -0.29 -7.17 -0.71
CA ILE A 22 -1.40 -8.05 -1.15
C ILE A 22 -0.94 -8.88 -2.34
N ALA A 23 -0.42 -8.23 -3.38
CA ALA A 23 -0.02 -8.88 -4.63
C ALA A 23 1.09 -8.09 -5.33
N ARG A 24 1.92 -8.80 -6.10
CA ARG A 24 3.02 -8.23 -6.90
C ARG A 24 3.15 -8.96 -8.25
N GLY A 25 3.46 -8.20 -9.30
CA GLY A 25 3.79 -8.62 -10.67
C GLY A 25 4.41 -7.43 -11.42
N SER A 26 3.97 -7.12 -12.65
CA SER A 26 4.21 -5.80 -13.28
C SER A 26 3.43 -4.66 -12.60
N PHE A 27 2.82 -4.96 -11.45
CA PHE A 27 2.16 -4.03 -10.55
C PHE A 27 2.49 -4.40 -9.09
N VAL A 28 2.20 -3.49 -8.17
CA VAL A 28 2.25 -3.75 -6.72
C VAL A 28 0.95 -3.27 -6.12
N LEU A 29 0.29 -4.14 -5.34
CA LEU A 29 -0.91 -3.81 -4.59
C LEU A 29 -0.65 -4.05 -3.11
N TYR A 30 -0.93 -3.05 -2.29
CA TYR A 30 -0.85 -3.17 -0.84
C TYR A 30 -2.05 -2.50 -0.16
N ASP A 31 -2.36 -2.93 1.06
CA ASP A 31 -3.28 -2.25 1.97
C ASP A 31 -2.56 -1.71 3.21
N TYR A 32 -3.33 -0.99 4.03
CA TYR A 32 -2.87 -0.46 5.29
C TYR A 32 -3.47 -1.31 6.41
N ARG A 33 -2.62 -1.80 7.32
CA ARG A 33 -3.05 -2.57 8.49
C ARG A 33 -2.63 -1.88 9.77
N ASP A 34 -3.42 -2.10 10.81
CA ASP A 34 -3.03 -1.78 12.18
C ASP A 34 -1.82 -2.66 12.60
N PRO A 35 -0.70 -2.10 13.08
CA PRO A 35 0.48 -2.89 13.42
C PRO A 35 0.25 -3.88 14.58
N GLU A 36 -0.68 -3.62 15.48
CA GLU A 36 -0.92 -4.48 16.64
C GLU A 36 -1.86 -5.64 16.29
N SER A 37 -3.04 -5.34 15.73
CA SER A 37 -4.11 -6.29 15.44
C SER A 37 -4.08 -6.85 14.02
N PHE A 38 -3.32 -6.25 13.11
CA PHE A 38 -3.23 -6.60 11.69
C PHE A 38 -4.55 -6.51 10.90
N LYS A 39 -5.57 -5.86 11.47
CA LYS A 39 -6.84 -5.60 10.80
C LYS A 39 -6.67 -4.49 9.74
N ILE A 40 -7.50 -4.55 8.70
CA ILE A 40 -7.56 -3.51 7.67
C ILE A 40 -7.95 -2.18 8.32
N VAL A 41 -7.22 -1.11 7.99
CA VAL A 41 -7.55 0.26 8.38
C VAL A 41 -7.90 1.12 7.16
N GLU A 42 -8.07 2.43 7.35
CA GLU A 42 -8.34 3.40 6.27
C GLU A 42 -9.57 3.03 5.41
N ASN A 43 -10.61 2.47 6.04
CA ASN A 43 -11.86 2.04 5.38
C ASN A 43 -11.63 1.12 4.18
N GLY A 44 -10.59 0.27 4.21
CA GLY A 44 -10.28 -0.64 3.10
C GLY A 44 -9.64 0.03 1.89
N LYS A 45 -9.17 1.28 2.02
CA LYS A 45 -8.32 1.93 1.01
C LYS A 45 -7.10 1.07 0.72
N LYS A 46 -6.83 0.85 -0.57
CA LYS A 46 -5.62 0.19 -1.07
C LYS A 46 -4.78 1.19 -1.87
N LYS A 47 -3.52 0.85 -2.11
CA LYS A 47 -2.68 1.57 -3.07
C LYS A 47 -2.13 0.60 -4.11
N ILE A 48 -2.21 1.00 -5.37
CA ILE A 48 -1.67 0.26 -6.49
C ILE A 48 -0.60 1.09 -7.22
N TYR A 49 0.49 0.42 -7.57
CA TYR A 49 1.53 0.91 -8.46
C TYR A 49 1.51 0.07 -9.73
N LEU A 50 1.42 0.71 -10.89
CA LEU A 50 1.46 0.07 -12.20
C LEU A 50 2.78 0.43 -12.87
N LYS A 51 3.55 -0.56 -13.32
CA LYS A 51 4.81 -0.35 -14.04
C LYS A 51 4.60 -0.74 -15.50
N ASP A 52 4.84 0.19 -16.42
CA ASP A 52 4.79 -0.09 -17.86
C ASP A 52 6.09 -0.77 -18.35
N GLU A 53 6.11 -1.17 -19.61
CA GLU A 53 7.25 -1.84 -20.25
C GLU A 53 8.50 -0.95 -20.32
N ASN A 54 8.33 0.38 -20.34
CA ASN A 54 9.41 1.35 -20.31
C ASN A 54 9.91 1.65 -18.89
N GLY A 55 9.33 1.00 -17.87
CA GLY A 55 9.66 1.20 -16.46
C GLY A 55 9.04 2.45 -15.83
N ASN A 56 8.12 3.15 -16.51
CA ASN A 56 7.37 4.25 -15.92
C ASN A 56 6.38 3.70 -14.90
N ILE A 57 6.25 4.41 -13.78
CA ILE A 57 5.39 4.01 -12.68
C ILE A 57 4.24 5.00 -12.56
N GLN A 58 3.01 4.48 -12.60
CA GLN A 58 1.80 5.22 -12.24
C GLN A 58 1.28 4.70 -10.89
N GLU A 59 0.89 5.62 -10.00
CA GLU A 59 0.31 5.26 -8.70
C GLU A 59 -1.13 5.75 -8.56
N PHE A 60 -1.95 4.94 -7.89
CA PHE A 60 -3.35 5.23 -7.61
C PHE A 60 -3.74 4.77 -6.21
N TYR A 61 -4.62 5.52 -5.57
CA TYR A 61 -5.42 5.01 -4.45
C TYR A 61 -6.66 4.31 -4.99
N ILE A 62 -7.00 3.17 -4.40
CA ILE A 62 -8.25 2.47 -4.66
C ILE A 62 -9.15 2.69 -3.44
N ILE A 63 -10.26 3.38 -3.63
CA ILE A 63 -11.19 3.76 -2.56
C ILE A 63 -12.51 3.01 -2.74
N PRO A 64 -12.90 2.14 -1.79
CA PRO A 64 -14.22 1.54 -1.77
C PRO A 64 -15.31 2.59 -1.73
N THR A 65 -16.39 2.38 -2.50
CA THR A 65 -17.58 3.24 -2.43
C THR A 65 -18.67 2.60 -1.56
N LYS A 66 -19.74 3.34 -1.29
CA LYS A 66 -20.94 2.78 -0.64
C LYS A 66 -21.63 1.71 -1.50
N THR A 67 -21.43 1.74 -2.81
CA THR A 67 -21.98 0.72 -3.71
C THR A 67 -21.08 -0.49 -3.65
N LYS A 68 -21.68 -1.64 -3.36
CA LYS A 68 -20.96 -2.92 -3.32
C LYS A 68 -20.23 -3.14 -4.66
N ASP A 69 -19.01 -3.68 -4.58
CA ASP A 69 -18.17 -4.04 -5.73
C ASP A 69 -17.78 -2.87 -6.65
N ARG A 70 -17.97 -1.62 -6.21
CA ARG A 70 -17.51 -0.41 -6.93
C ARG A 70 -16.42 0.30 -6.14
N GLU A 71 -15.29 0.51 -6.80
CA GLU A 71 -14.13 1.23 -6.26
C GLU A 71 -13.79 2.44 -7.17
N LEU A 72 -13.20 3.48 -6.59
CA LEU A 72 -12.66 4.63 -7.32
C LEU A 72 -11.13 4.55 -7.38
N LEU A 73 -10.56 4.83 -8.55
CA LEU A 73 -9.12 5.05 -8.70
C LEU A 73 -8.84 6.54 -8.66
N LEU A 74 -8.00 6.96 -7.71
CA LEU A 74 -7.60 8.35 -7.55
C LEU A 74 -6.10 8.51 -7.74
N LYS A 75 -5.70 9.40 -8.67
CA LYS A 75 -4.31 9.83 -8.77
C LYS A 75 -3.93 10.65 -7.52
N PRO A 76 -2.78 10.35 -6.89
CA PRO A 76 -2.28 11.15 -5.79
C PRO A 76 -1.86 12.54 -6.27
N LYS A 77 -2.07 13.57 -5.43
CA LYS A 77 -1.66 14.95 -5.74
C LYS A 77 -0.13 15.12 -5.84
N ARG A 78 0.63 14.25 -5.19
CA ARG A 78 2.10 14.19 -5.23
C ARG A 78 2.49 12.73 -5.31
N SER A 79 3.41 12.41 -6.21
CA SER A 79 3.99 11.08 -6.28
C SER A 79 4.78 10.82 -5.01
N ASN A 80 4.54 9.68 -4.36
CA ASN A 80 5.44 9.24 -3.31
C ASN A 80 6.71 8.65 -3.97
N ASN A 81 7.86 9.22 -3.61
CA ASN A 81 9.17 8.81 -4.11
C ASN A 81 9.42 7.29 -3.99
N LYS A 82 10.24 6.79 -4.92
CA LYS A 82 10.59 5.38 -5.22
C LYS A 82 11.11 4.50 -4.06
N TYR A 83 11.20 5.00 -2.83
CA TYR A 83 11.87 4.34 -1.70
C TYR A 83 10.91 3.78 -0.63
N ILE A 84 9.66 3.50 -1.01
CA ILE A 84 8.71 2.91 -0.08
C ILE A 84 8.89 1.39 -0.07
N LYS A 85 8.95 0.80 1.12
CA LYS A 85 8.88 -0.64 1.31
C LYS A 85 7.50 -1.09 1.81
N VAL A 86 7.20 -2.35 1.52
CA VAL A 86 5.99 -3.05 1.93
C VAL A 86 6.36 -4.26 2.76
N TRP A 87 5.49 -4.61 3.70
CA TRP A 87 5.61 -5.81 4.51
C TRP A 87 5.06 -7.02 3.76
N ASN A 88 5.88 -8.03 3.54
CA ASN A 88 5.44 -9.33 3.06
C ASN A 88 5.05 -10.21 4.25
N ASN A 89 3.75 -10.26 4.55
CA ASN A 89 3.28 -11.03 5.70
C ASN A 89 3.48 -12.55 5.60
N LYS A 90 3.66 -13.09 4.39
CA LYS A 90 3.94 -14.51 4.19
C LYS A 90 5.39 -14.84 4.54
N LYS A 91 6.33 -14.00 4.10
CA LYS A 91 7.77 -14.20 4.34
C LYS A 91 8.28 -13.57 5.64
N LYS A 92 7.47 -12.70 6.25
CA LYS A 92 7.84 -11.89 7.42
C LYS A 92 9.06 -11.01 7.17
N THR A 93 9.11 -10.40 5.98
CA THR A 93 10.20 -9.53 5.54
C THR A 93 9.67 -8.21 5.01
N SER A 94 10.47 -7.16 5.14
CA SER A 94 10.28 -5.93 4.36
C SER A 94 10.83 -6.14 2.95
N GLU A 95 10.12 -5.62 1.96
CA GLU A 95 10.48 -5.75 0.56
C GLU A 95 10.28 -4.41 -0.15
N GLU A 96 11.12 -4.14 -1.15
CA GLU A 96 10.91 -3.01 -2.07
C GLU A 96 9.58 -3.17 -2.81
N LEU A 97 9.01 -2.05 -3.29
CA LEU A 97 7.81 -2.11 -4.14
C LEU A 97 8.10 -2.97 -5.38
N PHE A 98 9.14 -2.60 -6.12
CA PHE A 98 9.63 -3.30 -7.30
C PHE A 98 11.04 -3.83 -7.01
N PHE A 99 11.40 -4.96 -7.62
CA PHE A 99 12.72 -5.59 -7.51
C PHE A 99 13.86 -4.63 -7.89
#